data_AF-A0A931W859-F1
#
_entry.id   AF-A0A931W859-F1
#
_cell.length_a   1.000
_cell.length_b   1.000
_cell.length_c   1.000
_cell.angle_alpha   90.00
_cell.angle_beta   90.00
_cell.angle_gamma   90.00
#
_symmetry.space_group_name_H-M   'P 1'
#
loop_
_entity.id
_entity.type
_entity.pdbx_description
1 polymer ?
#
loop_
_entity_poly.entity_id
_entity_poly.type
_entity_poly.pdbx_seq_one_letter_code
_entity_poly.pdbx_strand_id
1 'polypeptide(L)' 'MLHLAFSIFVLLLALSFFGISIQAVINSPAGQENIAYLLYLLSQAWQWILAQVH' A
#
# COMPACT_ATOMS: atom_id res chain seq x y z
N MET A 1 13.60 -4.57 12.81
CA MET A 1 14.00 -3.35 12.06
C MET A 1 14.87 -3.69 10.86
N LEU A 2 16.04 -4.34 11.04
CA LEU A 2 16.93 -4.72 9.92
C LEU A 2 16.27 -5.59 8.85
N HIS A 3 15.48 -6.60 9.25
CA HIS A 3 14.78 -7.47 8.31
C HIS A 3 13.75 -6.72 7.45
N LEU A 4 13.06 -5.74 8.03
CA LEU A 4 12.04 -4.96 7.31
C LEU A 4 12.70 -4.02 6.29
N ALA A 5 13.79 -3.36 6.70
CA ALA A 5 14.60 -2.53 5.80
C ALA A 5 15.20 -3.36 4.65
N PHE A 6 15.69 -4.56 4.94
CA PHE A 6 16.21 -5.49 3.93
C PHE A 6 15.12 -5.93 2.95
N SER A 7 13.94 -6.31 3.45
CA SER A 7 12.81 -6.70 2.59
C SER A 7 12.36 -5.55 1.67
N ILE A 8 12.29 -4.32 2.18
CA ILE A 8 11.96 -3.13 1.37
C ILE A 8 13.01 -2.90 0.29
N PHE A 9 14.29 -3.04 0.63
CA PHE A 9 15.39 -2.87 -0.32
C PHE A 9 15.37 -3.92 -1.43
N VAL A 10 15.16 -5.19 -1.08
CA VAL A 10 15.03 -6.29 -2.06
C VAL A 10 13.82 -6.09 -2.97
N LEU A 11 12.69 -5.64 -2.42
CA LEU A 11 11.49 -5.33 -3.20
C LEU A 11 11.74 -4.22 -4.22
N LEU A 12 12.41 -3.14 -3.82
CA LEU A 12 12.77 -2.03 -4.72
C LEU A 12 13.74 -2.48 -5.83
N LEU A 13 14.72 -3.31 -5.50
CA LEU A 13 15.64 -3.91 -6.47
C LEU A 13 14.91 -4.81 -7.48
N ALA A 14 13.99 -5.66 -7.00
CA ALA A 14 13.20 -6.52 -7.86
C ALA A 14 12.33 -5.70 -8.84
N LEU A 15 11.63 -4.67 -8.33
CA LEU A 15 10.84 -3.77 -9.19
C LEU A 15 11.71 -3.08 -10.26
N SER A 16 12.91 -2.63 -9.88
CA SER A 16 13.88 -2.02 -10.80
C SER A 16 14.37 -3.00 -11.86
N PHE A 17 14.71 -4.24 -11.49
CA PHE A 17 15.16 -5.29 -12.40
C PHE A 17 14.11 -5.65 -13.45
N PHE A 18 12.84 -5.74 -13.04
CA PHE A 18 11.74 -6.01 -13.96
C PHE A 18 11.32 -4.78 -14.79
N GLY A 19 11.93 -3.60 -14.58
CA GLY A 19 11.54 -2.35 -15.24
C GLY A 19 10.12 -1.89 -14.86
N ILE A 20 9.56 -2.44 -13.78
CA ILE A 20 8.20 -2.15 -13.33
C ILE A 20 8.27 -0.87 -12.49
N SER A 21 7.71 0.21 -13.02
CA SER A 21 7.56 1.43 -12.24
C SER A 21 6.55 1.20 -11.12
N ILE A 22 6.80 1.77 -9.93
CA ILE A 22 5.82 1.76 -8.83
C ILE A 22 4.49 2.36 -9.30
N GLN A 23 4.53 3.35 -10.21
CA GLN A 23 3.34 3.88 -10.87
C GLN A 23 2.59 2.84 -11.70
N ALA A 24 3.28 1.95 -12.42
CA ALA A 24 2.64 0.88 -13.17
C ALA A 24 1.95 -0.14 -12.25
N VAL A 25 2.53 -0.41 -11.07
CA VAL A 25 1.88 -1.27 -10.06
C VAL A 25 0.64 -0.58 -9.50
N ILE A 26 0.73 0.70 -9.14
CA ILE A 26 -0.39 1.49 -8.61
C ILE A 26 -1.52 1.62 -9.65
N ASN A 27 -1.16 1.84 -10.91
CA ASN A 27 -2.12 1.98 -12.01
C ASN A 27 -2.60 0.64 -12.58
N SER A 28 -2.08 -0.49 -12.08
CA SER A 28 -2.57 -1.81 -12.47
C SER A 28 -3.98 -2.04 -11.90
N PRO A 29 -4.83 -2.83 -12.56
CA PRO A 29 -6.16 -3.16 -12.05
C PRO A 29 -6.12 -3.69 -10.61
N ALA A 30 -5.19 -4.62 -10.34
CA ALA A 30 -4.99 -5.18 -8.99
C ALA A 30 -4.50 -4.12 -7.98
N GLY A 31 -3.66 -3.17 -8.41
CA GLY A 31 -3.20 -2.07 -7.56
C GLY A 31 -4.32 -1.11 -7.19
N GLN A 32 -5.15 -0.72 -8.15
CA GLN A 32 -6.29 0.16 -7.91
C GLN A 32 -7.35 -0.48 -7.00
N GLU A 33 -7.64 -1.78 -7.19
CA GLU A 33 -8.55 -2.53 -6.33
C GLU A 33 -8.05 -2.59 -4.88
N ASN A 34 -6.77 -2.89 -4.66
CA ASN A 34 -6.19 -2.92 -3.32
C ASN A 34 -6.15 -1.54 -2.65
N ILE A 35 -5.82 -0.48 -3.40
CA ILE A 35 -5.81 0.90 -2.87
C ILE A 35 -7.23 1.34 -2.50
N ALA A 36 -8.22 1.06 -3.36
CA ALA A 36 -9.61 1.37 -3.07
C ALA A 36 -10.11 0.64 -1.81
N TYR A 37 -9.75 -0.65 -1.66
CA TYR A 37 -10.07 -1.42 -0.47
C TYR A 37 -9.40 -0.86 0.80
N LEU A 38 -8.12 -0.49 0.73
CA LEU A 38 -7.41 0.14 1.84
C LEU A 38 -8.02 1.49 2.25
N LEU A 39 -8.42 2.31 1.27
CA LEU A 39 -9.12 3.58 1.53
C LEU A 39 -10.50 3.36 2.17
N TYR A 40 -11.21 2.32 1.76
CA TYR A 40 -12.48 1.93 2.36
C TYR A 40 -12.31 1.47 3.82
N LEU A 41 -11.28 0.69 4.12
CA LEU A 41 -10.97 0.31 5.50
C LEU A 41 -10.54 1.53 6.33
N LEU A 42 -9.77 2.45 5.74
CA LEU A 42 -9.33 3.67 6.41
C LEU A 42 -10.50 4.60 6.73
N SER A 43 -11.45 4.77 5.81
CA SER A 43 -12.64 5.59 6.05
C SER A 43 -13.54 5.00 7.13
N GLN A 44 -13.70 3.67 7.16
CA GLN A 44 -14.38 3.00 8.26
C GLN A 44 -13.64 3.19 9.58
N ALA A 45 -12.35 2.91 9.64
CA ALA A 45 -11.55 3.10 10.85
C ALA A 45 -11.64 4.55 11.37
N TRP A 46 -11.64 5.54 10.45
CA TRP A 46 -11.84 6.94 10.78
C TRP A 46 -13.22 7.22 11.39
N GLN A 47 -14.28 6.66 10.83
CA GLN A 47 -15.62 6.76 11.41
C GLN A 47 -15.72 6.13 12.79
N TRP A 48 -15.06 4.99 13.01
CA TRP A 48 -14.98 4.35 14.32
C TRP A 48 -14.25 5.22 15.35
N ILE A 49 -13.14 5.85 14.96
CA ILE A 49 -12.42 6.79 15.83
C ILE A 49 -13.30 7.99 16.18
N LEU A 50 -13.95 8.60 15.19
CA LEU A 50 -14.84 9.74 15.41
C LEU A 50 -16.03 9.38 16.32
N ALA A 51 -16.57 8.15 16.20
CA ALA A 51 -17.65 7.66 17.04
C ALA A 51 -17.26 7.42 18.51
N GLN A 52 -15.96 7.26 18.80
CA GLN A 52 -15.42 7.13 20.17
C GLN A 52 -15.02 8.47 20.79
N VAL A 53 -14.93 9.53 19.98
CA VAL A 53 -14.55 10.89 20.41
C VAL A 53 -15.79 11.74 20.76
N HIS A 54 -17.00 11.23 20.52
CA HIS A 54 -18.27 11.82 20.93
C HIS A 54 -18.78 11.16 22.21
#